data_AF-A0A1Y3B964-F1
#
_entry.id   AF-A0A1Y3B964-F1
#
_cell.length_a   1.000
_cell.length_b   1.000
_cell.length_c   1.000
_cell.angle_alpha   90.00
_cell.angle_beta   90.00
_cell.angle_gamma   90.00
#
_symmetry.space_group_name_H-M   'P 1'
#
loop_
_entity.id
_entity.type
_entity.pdbx_description
1 polymer ?
#
loop_
_entity_poly.entity_id
_entity_poly.type
_entity_poly.pdbx_seq_one_letter_code
_entity_poly.pdbx_strand_id
1 'polypeptide(L)' 'MDENSTPTLLTLGTHTLMNEDEGKYRVTQNENHWYLHINRIQVIDRGLYMCQINAKTMLSQIGYLDVFGRFH' A
#
# COMPACT_ATOMS: atom_id res chain seq x y z
N MET A 1 9.70 1.67 8.71
CA MET A 1 8.36 1.77 9.29
C MET A 1 8.65 1.47 10.72
N ASP A 2 8.78 2.52 11.51
CA ASP A 2 9.47 2.40 12.80
C ASP A 2 8.41 2.03 13.83
N GLU A 3 8.80 1.45 14.96
CA GLU A 3 7.85 0.96 15.97
C GLU A 3 6.84 2.02 16.45
N ASN A 4 7.16 3.30 16.24
CA ASN A 4 6.33 4.44 16.63
C ASN A 4 5.53 5.08 15.47
N SER A 5 5.54 4.50 14.27
CA SER A 5 4.80 4.99 13.11
C SER A 5 3.38 4.41 13.10
N THR A 6 2.34 5.27 13.13
CA THR A 6 0.96 4.82 12.92
C THR A 6 0.71 4.58 11.43
N PRO A 7 0.41 3.35 10.99
CA PRO A 7 0.10 3.09 9.59
C PRO A 7 -1.28 3.67 9.24
N THR A 8 -1.38 4.24 8.04
CA THR A 8 -2.67 4.59 7.45
C THR A 8 -3.23 3.37 6.72
N LEU A 9 -4.46 2.95 7.08
CA LEU A 9 -5.10 1.81 6.43
C LEU A 9 -5.68 2.20 5.06
N LEU A 10 -5.05 1.76 3.98
CA LEU A 10 -5.50 2.04 2.61
C LEU A 10 -6.65 1.14 2.18
N THR A 11 -6.56 -0.15 2.50
CA THR A 11 -7.48 -1.20 2.04
C THR A 11 -7.68 -2.27 3.11
N LEU A 12 -8.86 -2.89 3.15
CA LEU A 12 -9.13 -4.11 3.92
C LEU A 12 -9.53 -5.23 2.95
N GLY A 13 -8.68 -6.26 2.82
CA GLY A 13 -8.84 -7.25 1.77
C GLY A 13 -8.74 -6.59 0.40
N THR A 14 -9.77 -6.77 -0.43
CA THR A 14 -9.89 -6.12 -1.76
C THR A 14 -10.68 -4.82 -1.73
N HIS A 15 -11.20 -4.40 -0.56
CA HIS A 15 -11.99 -3.19 -0.42
C HIS A 15 -11.10 -1.97 -0.09
N THR A 16 -11.17 -0.93 -0.91
CA THR A 16 -10.44 0.32 -0.71
C THR A 16 -11.17 1.22 0.27
N LEU A 17 -10.47 1.70 1.30
CA LEU A 17 -10.99 2.61 2.32
C LEU A 17 -10.57 4.06 2.07
N MET A 18 -9.31 4.27 1.70
CA MET A 18 -8.79 5.58 1.32
C MET A 18 -8.59 5.66 -0.19
N ASN A 19 -9.30 6.60 -0.81
CA ASN A 19 -9.17 6.97 -2.22
C ASN A 19 -9.32 8.49 -2.28
N GLU A 20 -8.21 9.23 -2.18
CA GLU A 20 -8.25 10.69 -2.40
C GLU A 20 -8.79 11.02 -3.80
N ASP A 21 -8.42 10.18 -4.78
CA ASP A 21 -9.08 10.10 -6.07
C ASP A 21 -9.67 8.71 -6.25
N GLU A 22 -10.87 8.60 -6.83
CA GLU A 22 -11.46 7.31 -7.19
C GLU A 22 -10.46 6.48 -8.04
N GLY A 23 -10.14 5.30 -7.53
CA GLY A 23 -9.24 4.34 -8.16
C GLY A 23 -7.74 4.57 -7.92
N LYS A 24 -7.31 5.46 -7.01
CA LYS A 24 -5.90 5.63 -6.64
C LYS A 24 -5.28 4.34 -6.12
N TYR A 25 -5.91 3.72 -5.13
CA TYR A 25 -5.45 2.47 -4.50
C TYR A 25 -6.43 1.34 -4.78
N ARG A 26 -5.91 0.18 -5.17
CA ARG A 26 -6.69 -1.05 -5.34
C ARG A 26 -5.87 -2.27 -4.98
N VAL A 27 -6.46 -3.23 -4.29
CA VAL A 27 -5.83 -4.54 -4.06
C VAL A 27 -6.51 -5.61 -4.91
N THR A 28 -5.71 -6.41 -5.60
CA THR A 28 -6.16 -7.67 -6.22
C THR A 28 -5.41 -8.83 -5.60
N GLN A 29 -5.97 -10.04 -5.68
CA GLN A 29 -5.36 -11.23 -5.11
C GLN A 29 -5.37 -12.39 -6.12
N ASN A 30 -4.34 -13.23 -6.09
CA ASN A 30 -4.38 -14.60 -6.61
C ASN A 30 -4.12 -15.61 -5.47
N GLU A 31 -3.91 -16.88 -5.80
CA GLU A 31 -3.81 -17.97 -4.80
C GLU A 31 -2.84 -17.67 -3.65
N ASN A 32 -1.71 -17.02 -3.93
CA ASN A 32 -0.65 -16.82 -2.92
C ASN A 32 -0.19 -15.37 -2.74
N HIS A 33 -0.69 -14.43 -3.54
CA HIS A 33 -0.20 -13.05 -3.52
C HIS A 33 -1.31 -12.02 -3.51
N TRP A 34 -1.08 -10.95 -2.74
CA TRP A 34 -1.83 -9.71 -2.78
C TRP A 34 -1.02 -8.66 -3.53
N TYR A 35 -1.65 -8.00 -4.49
CA TYR A 35 -1.06 -6.98 -5.33
C TYR A 35 -1.69 -5.64 -5.00
N LEU A 36 -0.88 -4.70 -4.52
CA LEU A 36 -1.28 -3.30 -4.39
C LEU A 36 -1.04 -2.60 -5.74
N HIS A 37 -2.11 -2.05 -6.31
CA HIS A 37 -2.09 -1.19 -7.49
C HIS A 37 -2.18 0.26 -7.03
N ILE A 38 -1.23 1.08 -7.47
CA ILE A 38 -1.19 2.52 -7.21
C ILE A 38 -1.27 3.25 -8.56
N ASN A 39 -2.41 3.84 -8.84
CA ASN A 39 -2.66 4.56 -10.09
C ASN A 39 -2.20 6.03 -10.00
N ARG A 40 -1.88 6.63 -11.15
CA ARG A 40 -1.47 8.06 -11.23
C ARG A 40 -0.40 8.40 -10.18
N ILE A 41 0.68 7.63 -10.14
CA ILE A 41 1.72 7.78 -9.10
C ILE A 41 2.33 9.20 -9.12
N GLN A 42 2.52 9.77 -7.94
CA GLN A 42 3.04 11.10 -7.68
C GLN A 42 4.13 11.03 -6.61
N VAL A 43 4.95 12.07 -6.50
CA VAL A 43 6.06 12.13 -5.52
C VAL A 43 5.55 11.97 -4.08
N ILE A 44 4.32 12.42 -3.79
CA ILE A 44 3.69 12.27 -2.47
C ILE A 44 3.36 10.82 -2.11
N ASP A 45 3.31 9.89 -3.07
CA ASP A 45 3.11 8.46 -2.81
C ASP A 45 4.40 7.77 -2.35
N ARG A 46 5.54 8.48 -2.33
CA ARG A 46 6.79 7.93 -1.79
C ARG A 46 6.58 7.54 -0.32
N GLY A 47 6.95 6.31 0.02
CA GLY A 47 6.85 5.86 1.40
C GLY A 47 6.94 4.36 1.59
N LEU A 48 6.69 3.96 2.82
CA LEU A 48 6.65 2.55 3.23
C LEU A 48 5.23 2.01 3.08
N TYR A 49 5.12 0.88 2.41
CA TYR A 49 3.89 0.12 2.25
C TYR A 49 4.05 -1.24 2.93
N MET A 50 2.99 -1.70 3.58
CA MET A 50 2.95 -3.00 4.25
C MET A 50 1.75 -3.80 3.76
N CYS A 51 2.00 -5.06 3.42
CA CYS A 51 0.94 -6.07 3.34
C CYS A 51 0.95 -6.88 4.65
N GLN A 52 -0.18 -6.96 5.34
CA GLN A 52 -0.34 -7.74 6.57
C GLN A 52 -1.45 -8.78 6.41
N ILE A 53 -1.18 -9.99 6.87
CA ILE A 53 -2.14 -11.09 6.92
C ILE A 53 -2.32 -11.51 8.38
N ASN A 54 -3.58 -11.50 8.82
CA ASN A 54 -3.98 -11.94 10.15
C ASN A 54 -4.13 -13.48 10.14
N ALA A 55 -3.01 -14.19 10.32
CA ALA A 55 -2.97 -15.64 10.55
C ALA A 55 -2.65 -15.95 12.03
N LYS A 56 -2.49 -17.23 12.39
CA LYS A 56 -2.13 -17.66 13.76
C LYS A 56 -0.88 -16.93 14.28
N THR A 57 0.09 -16.71 13.40
CA THR A 57 1.16 -15.74 13.58
C THR A 57 0.95 -14.65 12.55
N MET A 58 1.03 -13.39 12.97
CA MET A 58 0.90 -12.26 12.05
C MET A 58 2.02 -12.33 11.01
N LEU A 59 1.65 -12.30 9.74
CA LEU A 59 2.59 -12.23 8.63
C LEU A 59 2.55 -10.80 8.08
N SER A 60 3.73 -10.22 7.87
CA SER A 60 3.83 -8.90 7.24
C SER A 60 5.01 -8.83 6.29
N GLN A 61 4.83 -8.10 5.20
CA GLN A 61 5.89 -7.76 4.25
C GLN A 61 5.88 -6.26 4.03
N ILE A 62 7.04 -5.62 4.16
CA ILE A 62 7.23 -4.18 4.02
C ILE A 62 8.05 -3.91 2.77
N GLY A 63 7.65 -2.93 1.98
CA GLY A 63 8.41 -2.41 0.84
C GLY A 63 8.47 -0.88 0.86
N TYR A 64 9.58 -0.32 0.37
CA TYR A 64 9.71 1.12 0.16
C TYR A 64 9.45 1.47 -1.30
N LEU A 65 8.50 2.35 -1.55
CA LEU A 65 8.21 2.90 -2.87
C LEU A 65 8.96 4.22 -3.01
N ASP A 66 9.92 4.28 -3.92
CA ASP A 66 10.61 5.51 -4.28
C ASP A 66 10.02 6.09 -5.57
N VAL A 67 9.57 7.35 -5.53
CA VAL A 67 8.97 8.05 -6.65
C VAL A 67 9.77 9.32 -6.94
N PHE A 68 10.25 9.44 -8.17
CA PHE A 68 11.00 10.61 -8.63
C PHE A 68 10.10 11.53 -9.45
N GLY A 69 10.12 12.82 -9.12
CA GLY A 69 9.49 13.85 -9.94
C GLY A 69 10.31 14.11 -11.20
N ARG A 70 9.65 14.52 -12.28
CA ARG A 70 10.34 15.16 -13.41
C ARG A 70 10.52 16.64 -13.06
N PHE A 71 11.77 17.07 -12.94
CA PHE A 71 12.12 18.48 -12.99
C PHE A 71 12.13 18.90 -14.47
N HIS A 72 11.47 20.00 -14.82
CA HIS A 72 11.58 20.65 -16.13
C HIS A 72 12.49 21.87 -15.98
#